data_AF-A0A5B9FUL7-F1
#
_entry.id   AF-A0A5B9FUL7-F1
#
_cell.length_a   1.000
_cell.length_b   1.000
_cell.length_c   1.000
_cell.angle_alpha   90.00
_cell.angle_beta   90.00
_cell.angle_gamma   90.00
#
_symmetry.space_group_name_H-M   'P 1'
#
loop_
_entity.id
_entity.type
_entity.pdbx_description
1 polymer ?
#
loop_
_entity_poly.entity_id
_entity_poly.type
_entity_poly.pdbx_seq_one_letter_code
_entity_poly.pdbx_strand_id
1 'polypeptide(L)'
;MNSFFNIQFGEFNESSPNWFDWFSLIINIIVSAASILLAFYLAERIYKKEKKDKEKDNLDLLNSEVDLFENSLIELNVAIKSQIKDLEEYVEQKNFSLKFHPDIQVDFLQFIDVKFLYKKEGLQNSESIQKTNRLLTNLYTLYDFRKSLRDELRTYIKKYNYHESKFYLYRMLLHTKYFELCNKRNIDVKIEQGIKKWSFNDDDNFMKSYTSLINKTLADEEIMSGGSLISREELTKKFIIPLAKISYEHMPEDYNAIEVNEIANQVIAAHRDMEEVTEKHFNAINSYLTNLNIITKNIEAYLPNIQTI
;
A
#
# COMPACT_ATOMS: atom_id res chain seq x y z
N MET A 1 43.75 -68.69 2.33
CA MET A 1 43.12 -68.95 1.02
C MET A 1 43.13 -67.65 0.24
N ASN A 2 43.87 -67.41 -0.85
CA ASN A 2 44.86 -68.18 -1.59
C ASN A 2 46.06 -67.25 -1.87
N SER A 3 47.26 -67.78 -1.61
CA SER A 3 48.56 -67.16 -1.90
C SER A 3 48.72 -66.98 -3.41
N PHE A 4 49.00 -65.76 -3.88
CA PHE A 4 49.24 -65.46 -5.29
C PHE A 4 50.61 -64.82 -5.57
N PHE A 5 51.57 -64.89 -4.65
CA PHE A 5 52.95 -64.51 -4.94
C PHE A 5 53.91 -65.59 -4.44
N ASN A 6 54.09 -66.61 -5.27
CA ASN A 6 55.17 -67.57 -5.18
C ASN A 6 56.32 -67.04 -6.05
N ILE A 7 57.26 -66.31 -5.46
CA ILE A 7 58.49 -65.89 -6.15
C ILE A 7 59.47 -67.06 -6.02
N GLN A 8 59.36 -68.03 -6.93
CA GLN A 8 60.41 -69.00 -7.19
C GLN A 8 61.52 -68.31 -7.98
N PHE A 9 62.68 -68.10 -7.34
CA PHE A 9 63.92 -67.83 -8.05
C PHE A 9 64.38 -69.13 -8.71
N GLY A 10 63.95 -69.35 -9.96
CA GLY A 10 64.54 -70.34 -10.84
C GLY A 10 65.99 -69.97 -11.16
N GLU A 11 66.82 -70.98 -11.39
CA GLU A 11 68.23 -70.86 -11.74
C GLU A 11 68.45 -69.78 -12.82
N PHE A 12 69.32 -68.82 -12.52
CA PHE A 12 69.80 -67.83 -13.47
C PHE A 12 70.64 -68.55 -14.55
N ASN A 13 69.98 -69.06 -15.58
CA ASN A 13 70.65 -69.26 -16.85
C ASN A 13 71.16 -67.89 -17.31
N GLU A 14 72.48 -67.76 -17.41
CA GLU A 14 73.20 -66.59 -17.91
C GLU A 14 72.88 -66.34 -19.39
N SER A 15 71.66 -65.87 -19.70
CA SER A 15 71.46 -65.05 -20.88
C SER A 15 71.57 -63.60 -20.43
N SER A 16 72.73 -63.00 -20.66
CA SER A 16 72.87 -61.54 -20.55
C SER A 16 71.74 -60.90 -21.38
N PRO A 17 71.04 -59.88 -20.84
CA PRO A 17 69.90 -59.32 -21.54
C PRO A 17 70.35 -58.87 -22.92
N ASN A 18 69.69 -59.38 -23.96
CA ASN A 18 70.07 -59.08 -25.32
C ASN A 18 69.75 -57.60 -25.57
N TRP A 19 70.39 -56.96 -26.56
CA TRP A 19 70.14 -55.56 -26.89
C TRP A 19 68.64 -55.29 -27.17
N PHE A 20 67.92 -56.32 -27.61
CA PHE A 20 66.48 -56.30 -27.83
C PHE A 20 65.66 -56.19 -26.52
N ASP A 21 66.10 -56.82 -25.42
CA ASP A 21 65.42 -56.75 -24.12
C ASP A 21 65.52 -55.33 -23.55
N TRP A 22 66.72 -54.73 -23.60
CA TRP A 22 66.93 -53.33 -23.22
C TRP A 22 66.14 -52.36 -24.11
N PHE A 23 66.09 -52.61 -25.41
CA PHE A 23 65.29 -51.82 -26.35
C PHE A 23 63.79 -51.91 -26.05
N SER A 24 63.28 -53.11 -25.74
CA SER A 24 61.88 -53.32 -25.37
C SER A 24 61.51 -52.60 -24.08
N LEU A 25 62.41 -52.58 -23.09
CA LEU A 25 62.22 -51.92 -21.81
C LEU A 25 62.21 -50.41 -21.97
N ILE A 26 63.14 -49.86 -22.76
CA ILE A 26 63.17 -48.43 -23.11
C ILE A 26 61.91 -48.02 -23.87
N ILE A 27 61.48 -48.79 -24.88
CA ILE A 27 60.24 -48.52 -25.62
C ILE A 27 59.02 -48.56 -24.69
N ASN A 28 58.89 -49.56 -23.82
CA ASN A 28 57.77 -49.65 -22.90
C ASN A 28 57.76 -48.48 -21.91
N ILE A 29 58.92 -48.02 -21.43
CA ILE A 29 59.01 -46.82 -20.59
C ILE A 29 58.59 -45.57 -21.38
N ILE A 30 59.05 -45.40 -22.61
CA ILE A 30 58.70 -44.26 -23.46
C ILE A 30 57.21 -44.27 -23.79
N VAL A 31 56.65 -45.41 -24.19
CA VAL A 31 55.22 -45.56 -24.49
C VAL A 31 54.37 -45.33 -23.25
N SER A 32 54.79 -45.85 -22.09
CA SER A 32 54.08 -45.63 -20.82
C SER A 32 54.14 -44.16 -20.41
N ALA A 33 55.31 -43.52 -20.46
CA ALA A 33 55.46 -42.10 -20.17
C ALA A 33 54.66 -41.22 -21.15
N ALA A 34 54.72 -41.52 -22.44
CA ALA A 34 53.94 -40.83 -23.47
C ALA A 34 52.43 -41.01 -23.26
N SER A 35 51.97 -42.20 -22.86
CA SER A 35 50.56 -42.47 -22.57
C SER A 35 50.06 -41.68 -21.35
N ILE A 36 50.86 -41.59 -20.29
CA ILE A 36 50.53 -40.82 -19.07
C ILE A 36 50.51 -39.33 -19.38
N LEU A 37 51.49 -38.82 -20.14
CA LEU A 37 51.53 -37.42 -20.56
C LEU A 37 50.35 -37.07 -21.47
N LEU A 38 49.98 -37.96 -22.40
CA LEU A 38 48.82 -37.78 -23.27
C LEU A 38 47.52 -37.80 -22.48
N ALA A 39 47.37 -38.73 -21.54
CA ALA A 39 46.22 -38.80 -20.65
C ALA A 39 46.10 -37.56 -19.76
N PHE A 40 47.22 -37.08 -19.20
CA PHE A 40 47.27 -35.83 -18.42
C PHE A 40 46.87 -34.63 -19.28
N TYR A 41 47.42 -34.50 -20.49
CA TYR A 41 47.09 -33.40 -21.41
C TYR A 41 45.61 -33.41 -21.81
N LEU A 42 45.04 -34.58 -22.10
CA LEU A 42 43.61 -34.74 -22.40
C LEU A 42 42.75 -34.38 -21.19
N ALA A 43 43.11 -34.86 -20.00
CA ALA A 43 42.41 -34.54 -18.76
C ALA A 43 42.45 -33.03 -18.45
N GLU A 44 43.61 -32.39 -18.60
CA GLU A 44 43.77 -30.95 -18.39
C GLU A 44 42.94 -30.14 -19.40
N ARG A 45 42.90 -30.57 -20.67
CA ARG A 45 42.08 -29.93 -21.70
C ARG A 45 40.59 -30.05 -21.42
N ILE A 46 40.12 -31.22 -21.01
CA ILE A 46 38.73 -31.44 -20.61
C ILE A 46 38.39 -30.60 -19.38
N TYR A 47 39.24 -30.61 -18.35
CA TYR A 47 39.05 -29.82 -17.13
C TYR A 47 38.97 -28.32 -17.42
N LYS A 48 39.88 -27.78 -18.26
CA LYS A 48 39.85 -26.37 -18.68
C LYS A 48 38.56 -26.03 -19.46
N LYS A 49 38.08 -26.94 -20.31
CA LYS A 49 36.82 -26.77 -21.04
C LYS A 49 35.62 -26.77 -20.08
N GLU A 50 35.51 -27.79 -19.23
CA GLU A 50 34.41 -27.88 -18.25
C GLU A 50 34.39 -26.69 -17.28
N LYS A 51 35.56 -26.22 -16.85
CA LYS A 51 35.65 -25.01 -16.01
C LYS A 51 35.09 -23.79 -16.74
N LYS A 52 35.47 -23.60 -18.02
CA LYS A 52 34.99 -22.48 -18.84
C LYS A 52 33.48 -22.59 -19.11
N ASP A 53 32.99 -23.79 -19.41
CA ASP A 53 31.56 -24.03 -19.65
C ASP A 53 30.76 -23.75 -18.37
N LYS A 54 31.22 -24.21 -17.19
CA LYS A 54 30.61 -23.87 -15.89
C LYS A 54 30.64 -22.38 -15.57
N GLU A 55 31.72 -21.68 -15.89
CA GLU A 55 31.82 -20.23 -15.70
C GLU A 55 30.80 -19.50 -16.57
N LYS A 56 30.63 -19.93 -17.82
CA LYS A 56 29.62 -19.40 -18.73
C LYS A 56 28.20 -19.68 -18.21
N ASP A 57 27.89 -20.92 -17.84
CA ASP A 57 26.57 -21.29 -17.33
C ASP A 57 26.20 -20.48 -16.07
N ASN A 58 27.16 -20.23 -15.18
CA ASN A 58 26.97 -19.38 -14.01
C ASN A 58 26.69 -17.92 -14.38
N LEU A 59 27.35 -17.39 -15.42
CA LEU A 59 27.10 -16.04 -15.90
C LEU A 59 25.73 -15.92 -16.57
N ASP A 60 25.36 -16.91 -17.39
CA ASP A 60 24.05 -16.95 -18.06
C ASP A 60 22.91 -17.02 -17.02
N LEU A 61 23.07 -17.83 -15.97
CA LEU A 61 22.12 -17.92 -14.86
C LEU A 61 22.05 -16.61 -14.05
N LEU A 62 23.20 -15.99 -13.76
CA LEU A 62 23.24 -14.69 -13.08
C LEU A 62 22.52 -13.60 -13.88
N ASN A 63 22.76 -13.54 -15.20
CA ASN A 63 22.11 -12.57 -16.06
C ASN A 63 20.60 -12.81 -16.13
N SER A 64 20.16 -14.07 -16.27
CA SER A 64 18.74 -14.42 -16.29
C SER A 64 18.00 -14.01 -15.01
N GLU A 65 18.60 -14.24 -13.83
CA GLU A 65 18.02 -13.85 -12.54
C GLU A 65 17.89 -12.33 -12.42
N VAL A 66 18.92 -11.60 -12.85
CA VAL A 66 18.86 -10.14 -12.81
C VAL A 66 17.85 -9.59 -13.83
N ASP A 67 17.81 -10.14 -15.04
CA ASP A 67 16.85 -9.73 -16.07
C ASP A 67 15.41 -9.96 -15.59
N LEU A 68 15.14 -11.08 -14.92
CA LEU A 68 13.84 -11.35 -14.28
C LEU A 68 13.50 -10.32 -13.20
N PHE A 69 14.47 -9.97 -12.35
CA PHE A 69 14.30 -8.93 -11.34
C PHE A 69 13.98 -7.58 -11.98
N GLU A 70 14.77 -7.15 -12.97
CA GLU A 70 14.58 -5.88 -13.67
C GLU A 70 13.22 -5.80 -14.37
N ASN A 71 12.83 -6.84 -15.10
CA ASN A 71 11.51 -6.90 -15.75
C ASN A 71 10.37 -6.82 -14.71
N SER A 72 10.50 -7.51 -13.59
CA SER A 72 9.52 -7.44 -12.50
C SER A 72 9.42 -6.02 -11.91
N LEU A 73 10.55 -5.31 -11.78
CA LEU A 73 10.57 -3.92 -11.32
C LEU A 73 9.90 -2.97 -12.33
N ILE A 74 10.06 -3.21 -13.63
CA ILE A 74 9.41 -2.43 -14.68
C ILE A 74 7.89 -2.54 -14.56
N GLU A 75 7.38 -3.77 -14.53
CA GLU A 75 5.94 -4.05 -14.39
C GLU A 75 5.38 -3.44 -13.10
N LEU A 76 6.08 -3.65 -11.98
CA LEU A 76 5.72 -3.06 -10.69
C LEU A 76 5.68 -1.53 -10.75
N ASN A 77 6.65 -0.88 -11.39
CA ASN A 77 6.71 0.58 -11.45
C ASN A 77 5.56 1.17 -12.27
N VAL A 78 5.13 0.49 -13.34
CA VAL A 78 3.95 0.88 -14.12
C VAL A 78 2.69 0.83 -13.24
N ALA A 79 2.52 -0.24 -12.47
CA ALA A 79 1.41 -0.39 -11.53
C ALA A 79 1.44 0.68 -10.43
N ILE A 80 2.61 0.94 -9.84
CA ILE A 80 2.80 1.98 -8.81
C ILE A 80 2.44 3.36 -9.37
N LYS A 81 2.93 3.74 -10.55
CA LYS A 81 2.61 5.03 -11.18
C LYS A 81 1.12 5.20 -11.43
N SER A 82 0.44 4.13 -11.85
CA SER A 82 -1.00 4.13 -12.07
C SER A 82 -1.76 4.36 -10.75
N GLN A 83 -1.32 3.71 -9.67
CA GLN A 83 -1.90 3.90 -8.34
C GLN A 83 -1.61 5.28 -7.74
N ILE A 84 -0.42 5.86 -7.99
CA ILE A 84 -0.10 7.24 -7.58
C ILE A 84 -1.11 8.20 -8.21
N LYS A 85 -1.32 8.11 -9.53
CA LYS A 85 -2.27 8.95 -10.25
C LYS A 85 -3.69 8.84 -9.69
N ASP A 86 -4.15 7.62 -9.44
CA ASP A 86 -5.50 7.40 -8.88
C ASP A 86 -5.62 7.90 -7.42
N LEU A 87 -4.54 7.83 -6.63
CA LEU A 87 -4.52 8.38 -5.27
C LEU A 87 -4.48 9.92 -5.28
N GLU A 88 -3.77 10.53 -6.22
CA GLU A 88 -3.77 11.99 -6.44
C GLU A 88 -5.17 12.47 -6.84
N GLU A 89 -5.80 11.81 -7.82
CA GLU A 89 -7.20 12.08 -8.22
C GLU A 89 -8.16 11.95 -7.02
N TYR A 90 -7.98 10.92 -6.20
CA TYR A 90 -8.78 10.69 -4.99
C TYR A 90 -8.61 11.80 -3.94
N VAL A 91 -7.38 12.29 -3.72
CA VAL A 91 -7.10 13.41 -2.80
C VAL A 91 -7.72 14.71 -3.31
N GLU A 92 -7.69 14.97 -4.62
CA GLU A 92 -8.30 16.16 -5.23
C GLU A 92 -9.83 16.13 -5.15
N GLN A 93 -10.44 15.00 -5.51
CA GLN A 93 -11.90 14.87 -5.58
C GLN A 93 -12.56 14.67 -4.21
N LYS A 94 -11.81 14.13 -3.23
CA LYS A 94 -12.30 13.81 -1.87
C LYS A 94 -13.61 13.02 -1.84
N ASN A 95 -13.79 12.11 -2.79
CA ASN A 95 -14.95 11.24 -2.86
C ASN A 95 -14.71 9.93 -2.07
N PHE A 96 -15.70 9.04 -1.99
CA PHE A 96 -15.55 7.73 -1.35
C PHE A 96 -15.11 6.62 -2.32
N SER A 97 -14.64 6.97 -3.51
CA SER A 97 -14.40 6.03 -4.62
C SER A 97 -12.92 5.90 -4.94
N LEU A 98 -12.17 5.26 -4.06
CA LEU A 98 -10.78 4.92 -4.29
C LEU A 98 -10.63 3.72 -5.25
N LYS A 99 -9.80 3.88 -6.29
CA LYS A 99 -9.43 2.80 -7.22
C LYS A 99 -8.20 2.05 -6.69
N PHE A 100 -8.19 0.73 -6.90
CA PHE A 100 -7.14 -0.18 -6.43
C PHE A 100 -6.52 -0.92 -7.60
N HIS A 101 -5.19 -0.89 -7.70
CA HIS A 101 -4.44 -1.67 -8.68
C HIS A 101 -3.97 -2.99 -8.04
N PRO A 102 -4.43 -4.15 -8.54
CA PRO A 102 -4.04 -5.44 -8.00
C PRO A 102 -2.56 -5.76 -8.26
N ASP A 103 -1.97 -5.17 -9.30
CA ASP A 103 -0.64 -5.54 -9.78
C ASP A 103 0.51 -4.97 -8.92
N ILE A 104 0.20 -4.18 -7.89
CA ILE A 104 1.19 -3.77 -6.87
C ILE A 104 1.44 -4.94 -5.92
N GLN A 105 2.35 -5.81 -6.34
CA GLN A 105 2.78 -6.98 -5.59
C GLN A 105 4.28 -7.18 -5.74
N VAL A 106 4.91 -7.68 -4.68
CA VAL A 106 6.35 -7.92 -4.59
C VAL A 106 6.68 -9.39 -4.33
N ASP A 107 5.74 -10.29 -4.68
CA ASP A 107 5.91 -11.74 -4.48
C ASP A 107 7.11 -12.30 -5.25
N PHE A 108 7.49 -11.66 -6.36
CA PHE A 108 8.68 -12.00 -7.13
C PHE A 108 9.96 -11.97 -6.28
N LEU A 109 10.03 -11.13 -5.24
CA LEU A 109 11.19 -11.06 -4.33
C LEU A 109 11.51 -12.39 -3.65
N GLN A 110 10.52 -13.27 -3.47
CA GLN A 110 10.73 -14.59 -2.87
C GLN A 110 11.57 -15.52 -3.76
N PHE A 111 11.62 -15.23 -5.06
CA PHE A 111 12.31 -16.04 -6.06
C PHE A 111 13.68 -15.48 -6.45
N ILE A 112 14.03 -14.27 -5.98
CA ILE A 112 15.31 -13.62 -6.32
C ILE A 112 16.37 -13.94 -5.27
N ASP A 113 17.49 -14.53 -5.70
CA ASP A 113 18.68 -14.61 -4.84
C ASP A 113 19.47 -13.30 -4.92
N VAL A 114 19.40 -12.53 -3.83
CA VAL A 114 20.08 -11.23 -3.65
C VAL A 114 21.58 -11.32 -3.92
N LYS A 115 22.22 -12.49 -3.74
CA LYS A 115 23.65 -12.68 -4.06
C LYS A 115 23.93 -12.43 -5.54
N PHE A 116 23.01 -12.76 -6.45
CA PHE A 116 23.19 -12.49 -7.87
C PHE A 116 23.14 -11.00 -8.18
N LEU A 117 22.26 -10.25 -7.50
CA LEU A 117 22.21 -8.79 -7.60
C LEU A 117 23.53 -8.16 -7.17
N TYR A 118 24.08 -8.57 -6.02
CA TYR A 118 25.37 -8.05 -5.54
C TYR A 118 26.56 -8.45 -6.43
N LYS A 119 26.52 -9.66 -7.02
CA LYS A 119 27.56 -10.10 -7.95
C LYS A 119 27.57 -9.28 -9.23
N LYS A 120 26.40 -8.88 -9.75
CA LYS A 120 26.30 -7.99 -10.93
C LYS A 120 26.93 -6.62 -10.67
N GLU A 121 26.62 -6.01 -9.52
CA GLU A 121 27.17 -4.69 -9.15
C GLU A 121 28.67 -4.71 -8.79
N GLY A 122 29.18 -5.90 -8.45
CA GLY A 122 30.52 -6.12 -7.94
C GLY A 122 30.58 -5.92 -6.42
N LEU A 123 31.03 -6.93 -5.68
CA LEU A 123 31.05 -6.93 -4.22
C LEU A 123 31.86 -5.79 -3.56
N GLN A 124 32.74 -5.15 -4.33
CA GLN A 124 33.57 -4.02 -3.87
C GLN A 124 32.88 -2.66 -4.07
N ASN A 125 31.78 -2.60 -4.83
CA ASN A 125 31.04 -1.37 -5.14
C ASN A 125 30.01 -1.08 -4.03
N SER A 126 30.51 -0.56 -2.91
CA SER A 126 29.69 -0.32 -1.71
C SER A 126 28.51 0.62 -1.95
N GLU A 127 28.65 1.63 -2.81
CA GLU A 127 27.58 2.57 -3.16
C GLU A 127 26.43 1.87 -3.89
N SER A 128 26.74 1.02 -4.86
CA SER A 128 25.71 0.33 -5.66
C SER A 128 25.00 -0.74 -4.84
N ILE A 129 25.73 -1.46 -3.99
CA ILE A 129 25.15 -2.38 -2.99
C ILE A 129 24.19 -1.65 -2.04
N GLN A 130 24.55 -0.44 -1.58
CA GLN A 130 23.65 0.37 -0.75
C GLN A 130 22.38 0.78 -1.49
N LYS A 131 22.47 1.11 -2.79
CA LYS A 131 21.29 1.39 -3.64
C LYS A 131 20.39 0.15 -3.74
N THR A 132 20.95 -1.02 -3.99
CA THR A 132 20.20 -2.29 -4.01
C THR A 132 19.52 -2.56 -2.68
N ASN A 133 20.23 -2.39 -1.56
CA ASN A 133 19.66 -2.61 -0.23
C ASN A 133 18.52 -1.64 0.09
N ARG A 134 18.68 -0.37 -0.30
CA ARG A 134 17.63 0.64 -0.14
C ARG A 134 16.41 0.29 -0.97
N LEU A 135 16.60 -0.14 -2.23
CA LEU A 135 15.51 -0.61 -3.08
C LEU A 135 14.79 -1.80 -2.45
N LEU A 136 15.51 -2.87 -2.09
CA LEU A 136 14.93 -4.06 -1.48
C LEU A 136 14.14 -3.72 -0.21
N THR A 137 14.69 -2.89 0.67
CA THR A 137 14.01 -2.43 1.89
C THR A 137 12.67 -1.76 1.55
N ASN A 138 12.66 -0.88 0.55
CA ASN A 138 11.46 -0.17 0.12
C ASN A 138 10.47 -1.07 -0.63
N LEU A 139 10.92 -2.11 -1.32
CA LEU A 139 10.03 -3.10 -1.93
C LEU A 139 9.37 -3.97 -0.86
N TYR A 140 10.07 -4.34 0.21
CA TYR A 140 9.47 -5.10 1.32
C TYR A 140 8.36 -4.32 2.04
N THR A 141 8.40 -2.98 2.07
CA THR A 141 7.28 -2.20 2.63
C THR A 141 6.01 -2.25 1.77
N LEU A 142 6.12 -2.64 0.50
CA LEU A 142 4.96 -2.86 -0.38
C LEU A 142 4.24 -4.17 -0.15
N TYR A 143 4.83 -5.12 0.59
CA TYR A 143 4.27 -6.45 0.79
C TYR A 143 2.80 -6.40 1.27
N ASP A 144 2.52 -5.57 2.27
CA ASP A 144 1.18 -5.39 2.84
C ASP A 144 0.43 -4.16 2.31
N PHE A 145 0.99 -3.42 1.35
CA PHE A 145 0.44 -2.14 0.90
C PHE A 145 -1.03 -2.23 0.48
N ARG A 146 -1.39 -3.20 -0.37
CA ARG A 146 -2.76 -3.38 -0.88
C ARG A 146 -3.76 -3.60 0.24
N LYS A 147 -3.38 -4.43 1.22
CA LYS A 147 -4.23 -4.74 2.37
C LYS A 147 -4.37 -3.50 3.26
N SER A 148 -3.25 -2.85 3.57
CA SER A 148 -3.21 -1.64 4.39
C SER A 148 -4.08 -0.52 3.81
N LEU A 149 -3.99 -0.26 2.50
CA LEU A 149 -4.80 0.76 1.83
C LEU A 149 -6.30 0.43 1.85
N ARG A 150 -6.67 -0.83 1.62
CA ARG A 150 -8.07 -1.29 1.67
C ARG A 150 -8.64 -1.20 3.08
N ASP A 151 -7.88 -1.62 4.08
CA ASP A 151 -8.32 -1.61 5.47
C ASP A 151 -8.43 -0.19 6.01
N GLU A 152 -7.57 0.72 5.55
CA GLU A 152 -7.69 2.16 5.82
C GLU A 152 -9.01 2.72 5.25
N LEU A 153 -9.31 2.48 3.97
CA LEU A 153 -10.57 2.93 3.36
C LEU A 153 -11.80 2.36 4.08
N ARG A 154 -11.79 1.06 4.39
CA ARG A 154 -12.89 0.40 5.13
C ARG A 154 -13.08 1.01 6.51
N THR A 155 -11.98 1.29 7.20
CA THR A 155 -12.01 1.91 8.54
C THR A 155 -12.54 3.32 8.47
N TYR A 156 -12.11 4.10 7.49
CA TYR A 156 -12.62 5.44 7.21
C TYR A 156 -14.14 5.43 6.98
N ILE A 157 -14.63 4.65 6.01
CA ILE A 157 -16.07 4.56 5.69
C ILE A 157 -16.87 4.13 6.93
N LYS A 158 -16.40 3.13 7.67
CA LYS A 158 -17.09 2.65 8.87
C LYS A 158 -17.21 3.74 9.94
N LYS A 159 -16.11 4.46 10.22
CA LYS A 159 -16.10 5.54 11.22
C LYS A 159 -16.94 6.72 10.75
N TYR A 160 -16.77 7.14 9.49
CA TYR A 160 -17.54 8.22 8.89
C TYR A 160 -19.06 7.96 8.99
N ASN A 161 -19.51 6.78 8.54
CA ASN A 161 -20.92 6.41 8.58
C ASN A 161 -21.49 6.34 10.00
N TYR A 162 -20.67 5.94 10.99
CA TYR A 162 -21.08 5.96 12.40
C TYR A 162 -21.39 7.38 12.87
N HIS A 163 -20.51 8.34 12.60
CA HIS A 163 -20.75 9.74 12.97
C HIS A 163 -21.86 10.37 12.11
N GLU A 164 -21.95 10.02 10.82
CA GLU A 164 -23.04 10.47 9.95
C GLU A 164 -24.42 10.03 10.46
N SER A 165 -24.53 8.81 10.98
CA SER A 165 -25.79 8.33 11.59
C SER A 165 -26.26 9.20 12.75
N LYS A 166 -25.33 9.76 13.53
CA LYS A 166 -25.61 10.70 14.62
C LYS A 166 -25.88 12.10 14.11
N PHE A 167 -25.16 12.53 13.06
CA PHE A 167 -25.40 13.82 12.42
C PHE A 167 -26.86 13.93 11.94
N TYR A 168 -27.46 12.85 11.44
CA TYR A 168 -28.87 12.82 11.02
C TYR A 168 -29.89 13.21 12.11
N LEU A 169 -29.50 13.26 13.39
CA LEU A 169 -30.32 13.86 14.45
C LEU A 169 -30.72 15.31 14.15
N TYR A 170 -30.02 16.01 13.24
CA TYR A 170 -30.44 17.32 12.73
C TYR A 170 -31.90 17.32 12.22
N ARG A 171 -32.38 16.18 11.69
CA ARG A 171 -33.76 16.05 11.22
C ARG A 171 -34.78 16.15 12.34
N MET A 172 -34.42 15.70 13.54
CA MET A 172 -35.27 15.90 14.72
C MET A 172 -35.41 17.39 15.03
N LEU A 173 -34.31 18.14 14.95
CA LEU A 173 -34.29 19.58 15.18
C LEU A 173 -35.04 20.37 14.11
N LEU A 174 -35.02 19.94 12.84
CA LEU A 174 -35.78 20.62 11.78
C LEU A 174 -37.26 20.24 11.75
N HIS A 175 -37.60 19.02 12.17
CA HIS A 175 -38.94 18.48 11.98
C HIS A 175 -39.56 17.97 13.28
N THR A 176 -39.22 16.75 13.71
CA THR A 176 -40.01 16.03 14.72
C THR A 176 -40.08 16.79 16.05
N LYS A 177 -38.92 17.21 16.58
CA LYS A 177 -38.87 17.92 17.85
C LYS A 177 -39.45 19.31 17.73
N TYR A 178 -39.16 20.01 16.64
CA TYR A 178 -39.76 21.32 16.38
C TYR A 178 -41.29 21.26 16.37
N PHE A 179 -41.90 20.37 15.59
CA PHE A 179 -43.35 20.27 15.51
C PHE A 179 -44.00 19.75 16.80
N GLU A 180 -43.32 18.87 17.54
CA GLU A 180 -43.74 18.48 18.89
C GLU A 180 -43.86 19.71 19.80
N LEU A 181 -42.83 20.55 19.83
CA LEU A 181 -42.82 21.78 20.62
C LEU A 181 -43.85 22.80 20.13
N CYS A 182 -44.02 22.94 18.82
CA CYS A 182 -45.06 23.77 18.23
C CYS A 182 -46.46 23.37 18.70
N ASN A 183 -46.76 22.07 18.73
CA ASN A 183 -48.06 21.57 19.18
C ASN A 183 -48.26 21.67 20.70
N LYS A 184 -47.17 21.61 21.48
CA LYS A 184 -47.21 21.68 22.94
C LYS A 184 -47.35 23.12 23.45
N ARG A 185 -46.77 24.10 22.73
CA ARG A 185 -46.58 25.49 23.21
C ARG A 185 -47.40 26.53 22.42
N ASN A 186 -48.21 26.12 21.45
CA ASN A 186 -49.03 27.04 20.68
C ASN A 186 -50.18 27.64 21.50
N ILE A 187 -50.54 28.86 21.13
CA ILE A 187 -51.78 29.52 21.56
C ILE A 187 -52.84 29.42 20.45
N ASP A 188 -52.43 29.56 19.20
CA ASP A 188 -53.30 29.50 18.03
C ASP A 188 -52.57 28.86 16.84
N VAL A 189 -53.35 28.32 15.89
CA VAL A 189 -52.84 27.77 14.63
C VAL A 189 -53.66 28.33 13.48
N LYS A 190 -53.00 29.11 12.61
CA LYS A 190 -53.59 29.63 11.38
C LYS A 190 -53.13 28.80 10.20
N ILE A 191 -54.05 28.50 9.28
CA ILE A 191 -53.72 27.85 8.02
C ILE A 191 -53.73 28.94 6.94
N GLU A 192 -52.54 29.29 6.44
CA GLU A 192 -52.39 30.25 5.35
C GLU A 192 -51.85 29.51 4.12
N GLN A 193 -52.60 29.55 3.00
CA GLN A 193 -52.21 28.90 1.75
C GLN A 193 -51.89 27.39 1.90
N GLY A 194 -52.59 26.70 2.82
CA GLY A 194 -52.38 25.28 3.11
C GLY A 194 -51.20 24.99 4.07
N ILE A 195 -50.48 26.01 4.54
CA ILE A 195 -49.36 25.88 5.48
C ILE A 195 -49.84 26.25 6.88
N LYS A 196 -49.59 25.37 7.87
CA LYS A 196 -49.85 25.64 9.29
C LYS A 196 -48.82 26.63 9.82
N LYS A 197 -49.28 27.74 10.38
CA LYS A 197 -48.49 28.73 11.12
C LYS A 197 -48.93 28.71 12.57
N TRP A 198 -48.00 28.43 13.48
CA TRP A 198 -48.24 28.44 14.91
C TRP A 198 -48.01 29.85 15.46
N SER A 199 -48.87 30.28 16.38
CA SER A 199 -48.67 31.47 17.20
C SER A 199 -48.34 31.05 18.62
N PHE A 200 -47.32 31.68 19.20
CA PHE A 200 -46.83 31.39 20.55
C PHE A 200 -47.16 32.53 21.50
N ASN A 201 -47.06 32.27 22.81
CA ASN A 201 -47.16 33.32 23.81
C ASN A 201 -46.13 34.41 23.55
N ASP A 202 -46.48 35.65 23.91
CA ASP A 202 -45.57 36.77 23.71
C ASP A 202 -44.29 36.64 24.52
N ASP A 203 -44.38 35.97 25.67
CA ASP A 203 -43.27 35.67 26.57
C ASP A 203 -42.44 34.43 26.12
N ASP A 204 -42.88 33.65 25.13
CA ASP A 204 -42.17 32.45 24.65
C ASP A 204 -41.09 32.82 23.60
N ASN A 205 -40.08 33.56 24.07
CA ASN A 205 -38.97 34.04 23.24
C ASN A 205 -38.13 32.90 22.63
N PHE A 206 -38.08 31.74 23.29
CA PHE A 206 -37.43 30.54 22.78
C PHE A 206 -38.10 30.06 21.49
N MET A 207 -39.40 29.80 21.52
CA MET A 207 -40.12 29.29 20.34
C MET A 207 -40.18 30.31 19.20
N LYS A 208 -40.29 31.61 19.51
CA LYS A 208 -40.20 32.68 18.51
C LYS A 208 -38.85 32.66 17.78
N SER A 209 -37.75 32.55 18.53
CA SER A 209 -36.40 32.54 17.98
C SER A 209 -36.12 31.26 17.18
N TYR A 210 -36.53 30.10 17.70
CA TYR A 210 -36.39 28.81 17.03
C TYR A 210 -37.19 28.77 15.71
N THR A 211 -38.45 29.20 15.73
CA THR A 211 -39.31 29.28 14.52
C THR A 211 -38.71 30.20 13.47
N SER A 212 -38.22 31.38 13.88
CA SER A 212 -37.53 32.32 12.98
C SER A 212 -36.31 31.69 12.33
N LEU A 213 -35.51 30.96 13.10
CA LEU A 213 -34.33 30.26 12.61
C LEU A 213 -34.68 29.15 11.60
N ILE A 214 -35.67 28.31 11.89
CA ILE A 214 -36.13 27.27 10.96
C ILE A 214 -36.61 27.88 9.65
N ASN A 215 -37.43 28.93 9.69
CA ASN A 215 -37.95 29.55 8.47
C ASN A 215 -36.82 30.11 7.60
N LYS A 216 -35.79 30.71 8.22
CA LYS A 216 -34.59 31.16 7.50
C LYS A 216 -33.84 29.99 6.87
N THR A 217 -33.63 28.90 7.61
CA THR A 217 -32.92 27.71 7.14
C THR A 217 -33.65 26.99 6.00
N LEU A 218 -34.97 26.86 6.07
CA LEU A 218 -35.77 26.23 5.02
C LEU A 218 -35.89 27.09 3.75
N ALA A 219 -35.66 28.40 3.87
CA ALA A 219 -35.63 29.33 2.73
C ALA A 219 -34.22 29.53 2.15
N ASP A 220 -33.17 29.04 2.82
CA ASP A 220 -31.78 29.15 2.35
C ASP A 220 -31.45 27.99 1.40
N GLU A 221 -31.37 28.30 0.10
CA GLU A 221 -31.06 27.32 -0.96
C GLU A 221 -29.65 26.71 -0.83
N GLU A 222 -28.73 27.36 -0.11
CA GLU A 222 -27.39 26.82 0.16
C GLU A 222 -27.44 25.68 1.19
N ILE A 223 -28.48 25.65 2.03
CA ILE A 223 -28.70 24.61 3.03
C ILE A 223 -29.67 23.56 2.50
N MET A 224 -30.83 23.99 2.01
CA MET A 224 -31.94 23.12 1.61
C MET A 224 -32.42 23.48 0.20
N SER A 225 -32.35 22.53 -0.73
CA SER A 225 -32.94 22.70 -2.07
C SER A 225 -33.79 21.48 -2.43
N GLY A 226 -35.00 21.73 -2.95
CA GLY A 226 -35.96 20.67 -3.28
C GLY A 226 -36.34 19.76 -2.08
N GLY A 227 -36.25 20.28 -0.85
CA GLY A 227 -36.51 19.52 0.38
C GLY A 227 -35.37 18.59 0.82
N SER A 228 -34.21 18.65 0.17
CA SER A 228 -33.02 17.86 0.50
C SER A 228 -31.90 18.73 1.06
N LEU A 229 -31.10 18.15 1.96
CA LEU A 229 -29.91 18.80 2.51
C LEU A 229 -28.82 18.88 1.44
N ILE A 230 -28.34 20.09 1.16
CA ILE A 230 -27.30 20.35 0.17
C ILE A 230 -25.92 20.38 0.84
N SER A 231 -25.76 21.14 1.93
CA SER A 231 -24.49 21.28 2.63
C SER A 231 -24.62 21.02 4.13
N ARG A 232 -23.86 20.02 4.62
CA ARG A 232 -23.76 19.70 6.05
C ARG A 232 -23.05 20.81 6.83
N GLU A 233 -22.05 21.42 6.22
CA GLU A 233 -21.28 22.53 6.79
C GLU A 233 -22.18 23.76 6.99
N GLU A 234 -22.90 24.16 5.94
CA GLU A 234 -23.80 25.33 6.00
C GLU A 234 -24.95 25.09 6.97
N LEU A 235 -25.53 23.88 7.00
CA LEU A 235 -26.52 23.52 8.02
C LEU A 235 -25.95 23.66 9.43
N THR A 236 -24.75 23.14 9.68
CA THR A 236 -24.15 23.20 11.02
C THR A 236 -23.88 24.64 11.44
N LYS A 237 -23.30 25.44 10.55
CA LYS A 237 -22.90 26.83 10.78
C LYS A 237 -24.07 27.79 10.92
N LYS A 238 -25.08 27.69 10.06
CA LYS A 238 -26.20 28.64 9.99
C LYS A 238 -27.44 28.21 10.75
N PHE A 239 -27.59 26.91 11.06
CA PHE A 239 -28.75 26.40 11.79
C PHE A 239 -28.37 25.77 13.14
N ILE A 240 -27.54 24.72 13.16
CA ILE A 240 -27.33 23.92 14.38
C ILE A 240 -26.62 24.73 15.48
N ILE A 241 -25.52 25.40 15.15
CA ILE A 241 -24.77 26.23 16.11
C ILE A 241 -25.63 27.40 16.63
N PRO A 242 -26.32 28.18 15.78
CA PRO A 242 -27.25 29.19 16.25
C PRO A 242 -28.38 28.64 17.13
N LEU A 243 -28.93 27.47 16.79
CA LEU A 243 -29.99 26.84 17.59
C LEU A 243 -29.48 26.42 18.97
N ALA A 244 -28.27 25.84 19.04
CA ALA A 244 -27.64 25.52 20.32
C ALA A 244 -27.48 26.77 21.19
N LYS A 245 -27.05 27.90 20.58
CA LYS A 245 -26.91 29.18 21.29
C LYS A 245 -28.25 29.74 21.78
N ILE A 246 -29.27 29.79 20.94
CA ILE A 246 -30.63 30.21 21.33
C ILE A 246 -31.13 29.37 22.49
N SER A 247 -30.92 28.06 22.42
CA SER A 247 -31.37 27.13 23.46
C SER A 247 -30.62 27.36 24.78
N TYR A 248 -29.31 27.58 24.71
CA TYR A 248 -28.48 27.88 25.88
C TYR A 248 -28.92 29.15 26.63
N GLU A 249 -29.37 30.19 25.92
CA GLU A 249 -29.85 31.45 26.52
C GLU A 249 -31.11 31.27 27.38
N HIS A 250 -31.82 30.14 27.26
CA HIS A 250 -33.04 29.83 28.01
C HIS A 250 -32.84 28.67 29.01
N MET A 251 -31.60 28.22 29.21
CA MET A 251 -31.23 27.23 30.22
C MET A 251 -30.81 27.93 31.52
N PRO A 252 -31.11 27.36 32.71
CA PRO A 252 -31.78 26.07 32.95
C PRO A 252 -33.32 26.14 33.05
N GLU A 253 -33.93 27.31 32.86
CA GLU A 253 -35.34 27.55 33.17
C GLU A 253 -36.31 26.80 32.23
N ASP A 254 -35.94 26.62 30.95
CA ASP A 254 -36.77 25.93 29.96
C ASP A 254 -36.25 24.51 29.68
N TYR A 255 -36.97 23.52 30.19
CA TYR A 255 -36.66 22.11 29.96
C TYR A 255 -36.59 21.73 28.47
N ASN A 256 -37.45 22.32 27.62
CA ASN A 256 -37.43 22.01 26.19
C ASN A 256 -36.18 22.62 25.52
N ALA A 257 -35.69 23.76 26.02
CA ALA A 257 -34.45 24.37 25.54
C ALA A 257 -33.23 23.50 25.93
N ILE A 258 -33.23 22.91 27.12
CA ILE A 258 -32.19 21.94 27.52
C ILE A 258 -32.12 20.77 26.53
N GLU A 259 -33.27 20.15 26.22
CA GLU A 259 -33.33 19.00 25.32
C GLU A 259 -32.91 19.35 23.88
N VAL A 260 -33.33 20.51 23.37
CA VAL A 260 -32.91 21.00 22.04
C VAL A 260 -31.42 21.30 22.01
N ASN A 261 -30.87 21.91 23.07
CA ASN A 261 -29.44 22.16 23.19
C ASN A 261 -28.62 20.85 23.19
N GLU A 262 -29.08 19.83 23.92
CA GLU A 262 -28.43 18.52 23.98
C GLU A 262 -28.37 17.86 22.59
N ILE A 263 -29.49 17.80 21.86
CA ILE A 263 -29.54 17.24 20.51
C ILE A 263 -28.64 18.06 19.56
N ALA A 264 -28.67 19.39 19.64
CA ALA A 264 -27.83 20.26 18.80
C ALA A 264 -26.33 20.02 19.06
N ASN A 265 -25.92 19.87 20.31
CA ASN A 265 -24.54 19.53 20.66
C ASN A 265 -24.11 18.16 20.14
N GLN A 266 -25.01 17.16 20.17
CA GLN A 266 -24.73 15.85 19.57
C GLN A 266 -24.50 15.95 18.06
N VAL A 267 -25.29 16.75 17.36
CA VAL A 267 -25.11 16.99 15.91
C VAL A 267 -23.80 17.73 15.63
N ILE A 268 -23.47 18.77 16.41
CA ILE A 268 -22.21 19.51 16.28
C ILE A 268 -21.01 18.58 16.48
N ALA A 269 -21.01 17.79 17.56
CA ALA A 269 -19.95 16.84 17.86
C ALA A 269 -19.79 15.81 16.73
N ALA A 270 -20.92 15.25 16.24
CA ALA A 270 -20.91 14.31 15.13
C ALA A 270 -20.32 14.91 13.85
N HIS A 271 -20.68 16.16 13.51
CA HIS A 271 -20.13 16.84 12.33
C HIS A 271 -18.61 17.00 12.43
N ARG A 272 -18.13 17.47 13.58
CA ARG A 272 -16.70 17.64 13.85
C ARG A 272 -15.95 16.31 13.79
N ASP A 273 -16.52 15.24 14.36
CA ASP A 273 -15.91 13.92 14.31
C ASP A 273 -15.81 13.39 12.86
N MET A 274 -16.81 13.68 12.01
CA MET A 274 -16.75 13.33 10.58
C MET A 274 -15.59 14.05 9.88
N GLU A 275 -15.40 15.34 10.15
CA GLU A 275 -14.28 16.13 9.61
C GLU A 275 -12.93 15.58 10.07
N GLU A 276 -12.78 15.29 11.37
CA GLU A 276 -11.54 14.77 11.95
C GLU A 276 -11.18 13.38 11.37
N VAL A 277 -12.18 12.51 11.23
CA VAL A 277 -12.00 11.18 10.61
C VAL A 277 -11.57 11.31 9.15
N THR A 278 -12.14 12.28 8.42
CA THR A 278 -11.80 12.58 7.04
C THR A 278 -10.36 13.11 6.91
N GLU A 279 -9.98 14.06 7.76
CA GLU A 279 -8.62 14.62 7.80
C GLU A 279 -7.58 13.53 8.08
N LYS A 280 -7.81 12.69 9.10
CA LYS A 280 -6.92 11.57 9.44
C LYS A 280 -6.76 10.58 8.28
N HIS A 281 -7.85 10.27 7.59
CA HIS A 281 -7.82 9.39 6.42
C HIS A 281 -6.94 9.98 5.31
N PHE A 282 -7.15 11.23 4.92
CA PHE A 282 -6.36 11.86 3.85
C PHE A 282 -4.89 12.08 4.24
N ASN A 283 -4.58 12.28 5.52
CA ASN A 283 -3.20 12.27 6.01
C ASN A 283 -2.53 10.89 5.82
N ALA A 284 -3.26 9.80 6.07
CA ALA A 284 -2.77 8.45 5.78
C ALA A 284 -2.58 8.22 4.27
N ILE A 285 -3.53 8.66 3.43
CA ILE A 285 -3.41 8.59 1.96
C ILE A 285 -2.18 9.34 1.44
N ASN A 286 -1.92 10.55 1.95
CA ASN A 286 -0.71 11.31 1.59
C ASN A 286 0.58 10.59 2.01
N SER A 287 0.55 9.85 3.11
CA SER A 287 1.69 9.03 3.55
C SER A 287 1.93 7.86 2.59
N TYR A 288 0.86 7.18 2.14
CA TYR A 288 0.94 6.14 1.11
C TYR A 288 1.49 6.69 -0.21
N LEU A 289 0.99 7.83 -0.67
CA LEU A 289 1.49 8.54 -1.86
C LEU A 289 2.98 8.83 -1.76
N THR A 290 3.42 9.35 -0.62
CA THR A 290 4.84 9.66 -0.37
C THR A 290 5.70 8.40 -0.48
N ASN A 291 5.27 7.30 0.14
CA ASN A 291 5.99 6.02 0.09
C ASN A 291 6.08 5.48 -1.34
N LEU A 292 4.97 5.46 -2.09
CA LEU A 292 4.96 5.02 -3.48
C LEU A 292 5.90 5.86 -4.35
N ASN A 293 5.87 7.18 -4.21
CA ASN A 293 6.78 8.08 -4.92
C ASN A 293 8.25 7.82 -4.59
N ILE A 294 8.58 7.54 -3.33
CA ILE A 294 9.94 7.13 -2.93
C ILE A 294 10.33 5.82 -3.60
N ILE A 295 9.44 4.83 -3.61
CA ILE A 295 9.71 3.53 -4.24
C ILE A 295 9.95 3.69 -5.74
N THR A 296 9.08 4.39 -6.47
CA THR A 296 9.27 4.70 -7.90
C THR A 296 10.62 5.33 -8.16
N LYS A 297 11.02 6.34 -7.38
CA LYS A 297 12.35 6.97 -7.53
C LYS A 297 13.50 6.00 -7.32
N ASN A 298 13.40 5.06 -6.38
CA ASN A 298 14.45 4.06 -6.17
C ASN A 298 14.47 2.99 -7.26
N ILE A 299 13.31 2.61 -7.80
CA ILE A 299 13.24 1.72 -8.97
C ILE A 299 13.91 2.39 -10.17
N GLU A 300 13.56 3.64 -10.46
CA GLU A 300 14.15 4.41 -11.58
C GLU A 300 15.65 4.61 -11.41
N ALA A 301 16.12 4.86 -10.18
CA ALA A 301 17.55 4.97 -9.88
C ALA A 301 18.30 3.63 -10.04
N TYR A 302 17.61 2.50 -9.83
CA TYR A 302 18.17 1.16 -10.01
C TYR A 302 18.15 0.70 -11.49
N LEU A 303 17.21 1.21 -12.30
CA LEU A 303 17.04 0.88 -13.72
C LEU A 303 17.51 2.03 -14.64
N PRO A 304 18.79 2.49 -14.58
CA PRO A 304 19.21 3.74 -15.22
C PRO A 304 19.11 3.76 -16.77
N ASN A 305 18.71 2.65 -17.42
CA ASN A 305 18.64 2.53 -18.88
C ASN A 305 17.22 2.54 -19.49
N ILE A 306 16.18 2.94 -18.75
CA ILE A 306 14.85 3.16 -19.38
C ILE A 306 14.71 4.64 -19.75
N GLN A 307 15.55 5.11 -20.67
CA GLN A 307 15.18 6.23 -21.52
C GLN A 307 14.41 5.66 -22.72
N THR A 308 13.15 6.11 -22.84
CA THR A 308 12.32 6.07 -24.05
C THR A 308 12.02 4.71 -24.67
N ILE A 309 10.82 4.19 -24.39
CA ILE A 309 9.93 3.70 -25.44
C ILE A 309 8.63 4.51 -25.36
#